data_AF-A0A7X5DAZ8-F1
#
_entry.id   AF-A0A7X5DAZ8-F1
#
_cell.length_a   1.000
_cell.length_b   1.000
_cell.length_c   1.000
_cell.angle_alpha   90.00
_cell.angle_beta   90.00
_cell.angle_gamma   90.00
#
_symmetry.space_group_name_H-M   'P 1'
#
loop_
_entity.id
_entity.type
_entity.pdbx_description
1 polymer ?
#
loop_
_entity_poly.entity_id
_entity_poly.type
_entity_poly.pdbx_seq_one_letter_code
_entity_poly.pdbx_strand_id
1 'polypeptide(L)'
;MKYDMTAIKYLEPSFLPLAKNRKSYTCPVCGSGTGPNGSGMTSKNGEYWKCWSCGQSYSKVELFRIQNSLSYKDAYIGLLRYYGIVPVPARADARQPPVWLSREEMEALGFFNGQIQIRHKDGTQALCSLTNLFSDDPATYYSMVMARAEEMMQKYETIFHACGNRNSPQAGLVYDYMGKSFNDASYQKIKQELARKTSICKKVMDLYAKRIKGISK
;
A
#
# COMPACT_ATOMS: atom_id res chain seq x y z
N MET A 1 9.20 20.07 2.40
CA MET A 1 8.38 19.39 1.37
C MET A 1 9.01 18.02 1.13
N LYS A 2 8.31 16.94 1.46
CA LYS A 2 8.78 15.57 1.20
C LYS A 2 8.36 15.19 -0.24
N TYR A 3 8.98 14.19 -0.84
CA TYR A 3 8.58 13.64 -2.15
C TYR A 3 8.31 12.14 -1.98
N ASP A 4 7.43 11.56 -2.79
CA ASP A 4 7.24 10.10 -2.79
C ASP A 4 8.47 9.42 -3.39
N MET A 5 9.13 8.60 -2.58
CA MET A 5 10.37 7.89 -2.94
C MET A 5 10.18 6.38 -3.06
N THR A 6 8.94 5.89 -3.05
CA THR A 6 8.63 4.46 -3.04
C THR A 6 9.24 3.74 -4.23
N ALA A 7 9.12 4.32 -5.42
CA ALA A 7 9.70 3.76 -6.64
C ALA A 7 11.25 3.70 -6.57
N ILE A 8 11.89 4.69 -5.94
CA ILE A 8 13.34 4.75 -5.83
C ILE A 8 13.89 3.59 -5.00
N LYS A 9 13.13 3.06 -4.02
CA LYS A 9 13.58 1.95 -3.15
C LYS A 9 14.10 0.75 -3.93
N TYR A 10 13.48 0.44 -5.06
CA TYR A 10 13.78 -0.75 -5.87
C TYR A 10 14.83 -0.54 -6.96
N LEU A 11 15.29 0.70 -7.16
CA LEU A 11 16.26 1.04 -8.20
C LEU A 11 17.69 0.98 -7.67
N GLU A 12 18.60 0.42 -8.46
CA GLU A 12 20.04 0.47 -8.21
C GLU A 12 20.59 1.91 -8.43
N PRO A 13 21.66 2.36 -7.74
CA PRO A 13 22.20 3.71 -7.86
C PRO A 13 23.03 3.90 -9.14
N SER A 14 22.39 3.71 -10.29
CA SER A 14 23.01 3.76 -11.62
C SER A 14 23.61 5.11 -11.99
N PHE A 15 23.27 6.19 -11.26
CA PHE A 15 23.91 7.50 -11.37
C PHE A 15 25.35 7.52 -10.84
N LEU A 16 25.77 6.48 -10.11
CA LEU A 16 27.17 6.29 -9.73
C LEU A 16 27.90 5.46 -10.78
N PRO A 17 29.16 5.77 -11.08
CA PRO A 17 29.99 4.90 -11.90
C PRO A 17 30.13 3.51 -11.27
N LEU A 18 30.08 2.46 -12.09
CA LEU A 18 30.48 1.13 -11.64
C LEU A 18 31.95 1.15 -11.21
N ALA A 19 32.24 0.47 -10.11
CA ALA A 19 33.61 0.20 -9.71
C ALA A 19 34.29 -0.75 -10.70
N LYS A 20 35.62 -0.84 -10.66
CA LYS A 20 36.43 -1.64 -11.59
C LYS A 20 36.03 -3.13 -11.59
N ASN A 21 35.56 -3.65 -10.45
CA ASN A 21 35.09 -5.03 -10.33
C ASN A 21 33.72 -5.30 -10.98
N ARG A 22 33.03 -4.26 -11.49
CA ARG A 22 31.69 -4.30 -12.12
C ARG A 22 30.57 -4.87 -11.25
N LYS A 23 30.82 -5.10 -9.95
CA LYS A 23 29.88 -5.69 -8.98
C LYS A 23 29.50 -4.72 -7.85
N SER A 24 30.06 -3.52 -7.88
CA SER A 24 29.86 -2.47 -6.88
C SER A 24 29.95 -1.09 -7.53
N TYR A 25 29.64 -0.03 -6.77
CA TYR A 25 29.66 1.35 -7.27
C TYR A 25 30.82 2.14 -6.71
N THR A 26 31.37 3.08 -7.47
CA THR A 26 32.42 3.96 -6.98
C THR A 26 31.88 4.88 -5.88
N CYS A 27 32.60 4.99 -4.76
CA CYS A 27 32.23 5.85 -3.66
C CYS A 27 32.46 7.32 -4.03
N PRO A 28 31.43 8.18 -3.99
CA PRO A 28 31.58 9.59 -4.37
C PRO A 28 32.33 10.42 -3.32
N VAL A 29 32.55 9.88 -2.12
CA VAL A 29 33.24 10.58 -1.02
C VAL A 29 34.74 10.38 -1.05
N CYS A 30 35.20 9.14 -1.24
CA CYS A 30 36.63 8.80 -1.17
C CYS A 30 37.20 8.18 -2.46
N GLY A 31 36.40 8.04 -3.53
CA GLY A 31 36.84 7.46 -4.79
C GLY A 31 37.06 5.94 -4.79
N SER A 32 36.76 5.26 -3.68
CA SER A 32 36.87 3.79 -3.57
C SER A 32 36.07 3.10 -4.67
N GLY A 33 36.68 2.12 -5.35
CA GLY A 33 36.12 1.46 -6.53
C GLY A 33 36.89 1.75 -7.83
N THR A 34 37.72 2.79 -7.84
CA THR A 34 38.61 3.14 -8.98
C THR A 34 39.95 2.41 -8.97
N GLY A 35 40.43 2.01 -7.78
CA GLY A 35 41.72 1.33 -7.60
C GLY A 35 41.76 -0.12 -8.12
N PRO A 36 42.93 -0.78 -8.08
CA PRO A 36 43.14 -2.11 -8.66
C PRO A 36 42.16 -3.18 -8.20
N ASN A 37 41.82 -3.19 -6.90
CA ASN A 37 40.90 -4.15 -6.29
C ASN A 37 39.42 -3.85 -6.61
N GLY A 38 39.10 -2.63 -7.04
CA GLY A 38 37.74 -2.22 -7.39
C GLY A 38 36.73 -2.29 -6.24
N SER A 39 37.15 -2.35 -4.97
CA SER A 39 36.25 -2.40 -3.81
C SER A 39 35.45 -1.11 -3.68
N GLY A 40 34.24 -1.09 -4.22
CA GLY A 40 33.35 0.07 -4.20
C GLY A 40 32.38 0.06 -3.01
N MET A 41 31.18 0.52 -3.27
CA MET A 41 30.05 0.52 -2.37
C MET A 41 29.07 -0.60 -2.74
N THR A 42 28.56 -1.29 -1.72
CA THR A 42 27.56 -2.36 -1.88
C THR A 42 26.40 -2.15 -0.91
N SER A 43 25.23 -2.67 -1.25
CA SER A 43 24.07 -2.70 -0.36
C SER A 43 23.71 -4.12 0.03
N LYS A 44 23.22 -4.31 1.26
CA LYS A 44 22.62 -5.57 1.72
C LYS A 44 21.09 -5.58 1.58
N ASN A 45 20.45 -4.40 1.63
CA ASN A 45 19.00 -4.26 1.74
C ASN A 45 18.38 -3.35 0.67
N GLY A 46 19.18 -2.81 -0.26
CA GLY A 46 18.72 -1.88 -1.31
C GLY A 46 18.36 -0.48 -0.79
N GLU A 47 18.62 -0.18 0.49
CA GLU A 47 18.26 1.09 1.13
C GLU A 47 19.50 1.94 1.42
N TYR A 48 20.55 1.31 1.96
CA TYR A 48 21.82 1.96 2.26
C TYR A 48 22.98 1.26 1.54
N TRP A 49 23.92 2.05 1.04
CA TRP A 49 25.15 1.58 0.41
C TRP A 49 26.33 1.90 1.33
N LYS A 50 27.05 0.87 1.72
CA LYS A 50 28.24 0.98 2.56
C LYS A 50 29.49 0.97 1.69
N CYS A 51 30.40 1.92 1.91
CA CYS A 51 31.74 1.90 1.32
C CYS A 51 32.67 1.03 2.17
N TRP A 52 33.40 0.11 1.52
CA TRP A 52 34.34 -0.77 2.20
C TRP A 52 35.69 -0.12 2.55
N SER A 53 35.99 1.06 2.01
CA SER A 53 37.22 1.80 2.30
C SER A 53 37.03 2.83 3.41
N CYS A 54 36.11 3.79 3.26
CA CYS A 54 35.90 4.83 4.28
C CYS A 54 34.89 4.44 5.37
N GLY A 55 34.25 3.27 5.26
CA GLY A 55 33.30 2.75 6.25
C GLY A 55 31.92 3.43 6.26
N GLN A 56 31.78 4.57 5.58
CA GLN A 56 30.55 5.36 5.55
C GLN A 56 29.41 4.64 4.81
N SER A 57 28.17 4.91 5.24
CA SER A 57 26.96 4.36 4.66
C SER A 57 25.97 5.47 4.35
N TYR A 58 25.42 5.46 3.14
CA TYR A 58 24.54 6.52 2.64
C TYR A 58 23.30 5.93 1.96
N SER A 59 22.18 6.65 2.05
CA SER A 59 21.01 6.40 1.22
C SER A 59 21.25 6.82 -0.24
N LYS A 60 20.42 6.35 -1.18
CA LYS A 60 20.45 6.79 -2.60
C LYS A 60 20.35 8.30 -2.76
N VAL A 61 19.54 8.95 -1.93
CA VAL A 61 19.34 10.40 -1.97
C VAL A 61 20.62 11.12 -1.54
N GLU A 62 21.26 10.68 -0.47
CA GLU A 62 22.52 11.24 -0.01
C GLU A 62 23.65 11.04 -1.02
N LEU A 63 23.72 9.86 -1.64
CA LEU A 63 24.70 9.60 -2.70
C LEU A 63 24.49 10.52 -3.90
N PHE A 64 23.24 10.69 -4.35
CA PHE A 64 22.93 11.60 -5.46
C PHE A 64 23.25 13.06 -5.10
N ARG A 65 22.96 13.45 -3.86
CA ARG A 65 23.28 14.77 -3.31
C ARG A 65 24.77 15.06 -3.34
N ILE A 66 25.58 14.13 -2.83
CA ILE A 66 27.04 14.27 -2.75
C ILE A 66 27.63 14.32 -4.16
N GLN A 67 27.25 13.36 -5.02
CA GLN A 67 27.75 13.26 -6.40
C GLN A 67 27.50 14.54 -7.22
N ASN A 68 26.37 15.20 -7.00
CA ASN A 68 25.95 16.38 -7.78
C ASN A 68 26.10 17.70 -7.00
N SER A 69 26.69 17.69 -5.81
CA SER A 69 26.84 18.87 -4.94
C SER A 69 25.54 19.65 -4.71
N LEU A 70 24.44 18.94 -4.47
CA LEU A 70 23.10 19.52 -4.35
C LEU A 70 22.69 19.79 -2.89
N SER A 71 21.67 20.64 -2.73
CA SER A 71 20.89 20.66 -1.49
C SER A 71 20.11 19.34 -1.34
N TYR A 72 19.70 19.01 -0.12
CA TYR A 72 18.92 17.79 0.12
C TYR A 72 17.57 17.81 -0.61
N LYS A 73 16.94 18.99 -0.71
CA LYS A 73 15.68 19.19 -1.45
C LYS A 73 15.88 18.96 -2.96
N ASP A 74 16.92 19.55 -3.53
CA ASP A 74 17.19 19.42 -4.97
C ASP A 74 17.64 18.01 -5.34
N ALA A 75 18.32 17.31 -4.42
CA ALA A 75 18.69 15.91 -4.61
C ALA A 75 17.47 14.98 -4.72
N TYR A 76 16.39 15.20 -3.95
CA TYR A 76 15.16 14.42 -4.10
C TYR A 76 14.54 14.59 -5.48
N ILE A 77 14.37 15.85 -5.91
CA ILE A 77 13.76 16.19 -7.19
C ILE A 77 14.64 15.69 -8.34
N GLY A 78 15.94 15.92 -8.25
CA GLY A 78 16.93 15.53 -9.25
C GLY A 78 17.02 14.02 -9.40
N LEU A 79 16.99 13.26 -8.29
CA LEU A 79 17.03 11.81 -8.33
C LEU A 79 15.78 11.20 -8.98
N LEU A 80 14.59 11.72 -8.66
CA LEU A 80 13.35 11.29 -9.30
C LEU A 80 13.38 11.56 -10.81
N ARG A 81 13.78 12.77 -11.21
CA ARG A 81 13.93 13.15 -12.62
C ARG A 81 14.96 12.31 -13.35
N TYR A 82 16.08 11.97 -12.72
CA TYR A 82 17.10 11.10 -13.29
C TYR A 82 16.52 9.74 -13.71
N TYR A 83 15.58 9.20 -12.93
CA TYR A 83 14.88 7.95 -13.25
C TYR A 83 13.60 8.13 -14.10
N GLY A 84 13.36 9.32 -14.63
CA GLY A 84 12.14 9.61 -15.40
C GLY A 84 10.85 9.61 -14.58
N ILE A 85 10.95 9.70 -13.26
CA ILE A 85 9.80 9.77 -12.35
C ILE A 85 9.42 11.23 -12.16
N VAL A 86 8.16 11.56 -12.45
CA VAL A 86 7.62 12.92 -12.23
C VAL A 86 7.62 13.20 -10.72
N PRO A 87 8.33 14.24 -10.24
CA PRO A 87 8.38 14.56 -8.82
C PRO A 87 7.02 15.07 -8.34
N VAL A 88 6.27 14.21 -7.67
CA VAL A 88 5.04 14.59 -6.97
C VAL A 88 5.44 15.03 -5.57
N PRO A 89 5.21 16.29 -5.16
CA PRO A 89 5.38 16.69 -3.77
C PRO A 89 4.56 15.74 -2.90
N ALA A 90 5.21 15.02 -1.99
CA ALA A 90 4.49 14.43 -0.88
C ALA A 90 3.88 15.62 -0.16
N ARG A 91 2.54 15.68 -0.21
CA ARG A 91 1.76 16.79 0.30
C ARG A 91 2.25 17.09 1.73
N ALA A 92 2.47 18.37 2.05
CA ALA A 92 3.17 18.80 3.27
C ALA A 92 2.40 18.46 4.58
N ASP A 93 1.16 18.02 4.42
CA ASP A 93 0.23 17.44 5.38
C ASP A 93 0.34 15.90 5.48
N ALA A 94 1.26 15.25 4.77
CA ALA A 94 1.47 13.81 4.83
C ALA A 94 2.17 13.36 6.15
N ARG A 95 1.52 13.60 7.30
CA ARG A 95 0.95 12.41 7.94
C ARG A 95 0.03 11.85 6.88
N GLN A 96 0.44 10.82 6.12
CA GLN A 96 -0.60 10.03 5.47
C GLN A 96 -1.65 9.84 6.57
N PRO A 97 -2.91 10.27 6.38
CA PRO A 97 -3.95 9.71 7.21
C PRO A 97 -3.71 8.21 7.06
N PRO A 98 -3.52 7.44 8.14
CA PRO A 98 -3.08 6.04 8.05
C PRO A 98 -4.17 5.13 7.45
N VAL A 99 -4.99 5.65 6.54
CA VAL A 99 -6.33 5.22 6.25
C VAL A 99 -6.56 5.26 4.75
N TRP A 100 -5.88 4.35 4.07
CA TRP A 100 -6.42 3.78 2.86
C TRP A 100 -6.72 2.33 3.16
N LEU A 101 -7.97 1.95 2.97
CA LEU A 101 -8.33 0.54 2.92
C LEU A 101 -7.43 -0.09 1.86
N SER A 102 -6.67 -1.10 2.27
CA SER A 102 -5.94 -1.97 1.35
C SER A 102 -6.89 -2.54 0.31
N ARG A 103 -6.35 -3.06 -0.79
CA ARG A 103 -7.17 -3.71 -1.81
C ARG A 103 -8.06 -4.82 -1.21
N GLU A 104 -7.54 -5.58 -0.27
CA GLU A 104 -8.29 -6.63 0.42
C GLU A 104 -9.40 -6.07 1.33
N GLU A 105 -9.14 -4.97 2.03
CA GLU A 105 -10.15 -4.28 2.84
C GLU A 105 -11.24 -3.65 1.98
N MET A 106 -10.89 -3.04 0.84
CA MET A 106 -11.88 -2.54 -0.12
C MET A 106 -12.75 -3.66 -0.67
N GLU A 107 -12.14 -4.80 -1.02
CA GLU A 107 -12.87 -5.97 -1.50
C GLU A 107 -13.79 -6.55 -0.42
N ALA A 108 -13.32 -6.69 0.81
CA ALA A 108 -14.11 -7.15 1.95
C ALA A 108 -15.24 -6.17 2.34
N LEU A 109 -15.13 -4.90 1.96
CA LEU A 109 -16.19 -3.91 2.18
C LEU A 109 -17.09 -3.72 0.96
N GLY A 110 -16.78 -4.38 -0.15
CA GLY A 110 -17.51 -4.24 -1.41
C GLY A 110 -17.38 -2.85 -2.03
N PHE A 111 -16.25 -2.17 -1.84
CA PHE A 111 -15.93 -0.92 -2.51
C PHE A 111 -15.27 -1.21 -3.86
N PHE A 112 -15.78 -0.60 -4.92
CA PHE A 112 -15.24 -0.75 -6.28
C PHE A 112 -14.42 0.49 -6.62
N ASN A 113 -13.15 0.31 -7.00
CA ASN A 113 -12.24 1.38 -7.43
C ASN A 113 -12.16 2.60 -6.48
N GLY A 114 -12.30 2.39 -5.16
CA GLY A 114 -12.27 3.47 -4.18
C GLY A 114 -13.50 4.38 -4.23
N GLN A 115 -14.61 3.89 -4.78
CA GLN A 115 -15.88 4.60 -4.90
C GLN A 115 -16.99 3.83 -4.20
N ILE A 116 -18.00 4.58 -3.74
CA ILE A 116 -19.21 4.05 -3.11
C ILE A 116 -20.43 4.67 -3.77
N GLN A 117 -21.48 3.86 -3.97
CA GLN A 117 -22.80 4.37 -4.34
C GLN A 117 -23.57 4.72 -3.07
N ILE A 118 -23.88 6.00 -2.91
CA ILE A 118 -24.75 6.49 -1.83
C ILE A 118 -26.12 6.72 -2.44
N ARG A 119 -27.15 6.14 -1.82
CA ARG A 119 -28.54 6.46 -2.14
C ARG A 119 -29.02 7.57 -1.22
N HIS A 120 -29.39 8.70 -1.78
CA HIS A 120 -29.98 9.81 -1.06
C HIS A 120 -31.45 9.54 -0.72
N LYS A 121 -32.00 10.29 0.25
CA LYS A 121 -33.39 10.13 0.71
C LYS A 121 -34.43 10.43 -0.38
N ASP A 122 -34.05 11.20 -1.39
CA ASP A 122 -34.85 11.51 -2.57
C ASP A 122 -34.82 10.38 -3.63
N GLY A 123 -34.12 9.28 -3.37
CA GLY A 123 -33.97 8.14 -4.27
C GLY A 123 -32.85 8.29 -5.28
N THR A 124 -32.17 9.44 -5.35
CA THR A 124 -31.02 9.64 -6.25
C THR A 124 -29.83 8.82 -5.78
N GLN A 125 -29.02 8.35 -6.73
CA GLN A 125 -27.79 7.62 -6.44
C GLN A 125 -26.60 8.47 -6.88
N ALA A 126 -25.70 8.75 -5.95
CA ALA A 126 -24.46 9.45 -6.20
C ALA A 126 -23.27 8.52 -6.02
N LEU A 127 -22.31 8.61 -6.94
CA LEU A 127 -21.03 7.92 -6.81
C LEU A 127 -20.06 8.85 -6.09
N CYS A 128 -19.71 8.52 -4.85
CA CYS A 128 -18.81 9.33 -4.04
C CYS A 128 -17.40 8.73 -4.05
N SER A 129 -16.41 9.57 -4.33
CA SER A 129 -15.01 9.21 -4.14
C SER A 129 -14.69 9.17 -2.64
N LEU A 130 -14.18 8.03 -2.16
CA LEU A 130 -13.78 7.88 -0.76
C LEU A 130 -12.68 8.88 -0.38
N THR A 131 -11.81 9.23 -1.34
CA THR A 131 -10.74 10.20 -1.16
C THR A 131 -11.26 11.61 -0.94
N ASN A 132 -12.28 12.01 -1.70
CA ASN A 132 -12.90 13.32 -1.54
C ASN A 132 -13.66 13.38 -0.21
N LEU A 133 -14.47 12.35 0.09
CA LEU A 133 -15.21 12.29 1.35
C LEU A 133 -14.29 12.35 2.57
N PHE A 134 -13.17 11.64 2.56
CA PHE A 134 -12.19 11.72 3.64
C PHE A 134 -11.58 13.12 3.76
N SER A 135 -11.26 13.76 2.63
CA SER A 135 -10.65 15.10 2.63
C SER A 135 -11.61 16.17 3.14
N ASP A 136 -12.89 16.04 2.81
CA ASP A 136 -13.94 17.01 3.14
C ASP A 136 -14.49 16.80 4.55
N ASP A 137 -14.75 15.54 4.94
CA ASP A 137 -15.30 15.16 6.25
C ASP A 137 -14.76 13.79 6.73
N PRO A 138 -13.60 13.80 7.43
CA PRO A 138 -12.98 12.59 7.99
C PRO A 138 -13.87 11.82 8.98
N ALA A 139 -14.71 12.52 9.75
CA ALA A 139 -15.54 11.90 10.78
C ALA A 139 -16.69 11.11 10.13
N THR A 140 -17.32 11.69 9.11
CA THR A 140 -18.32 11.00 8.28
C THR A 140 -17.69 9.85 7.53
N TYR A 141 -16.50 10.02 6.94
CA TYR A 141 -15.79 8.93 6.28
C TYR A 141 -15.55 7.73 7.24
N TYR A 142 -15.04 7.97 8.45
CA TYR A 142 -14.79 6.88 9.39
C TYR A 142 -16.08 6.19 9.84
N SER A 143 -17.12 6.96 10.15
CA SER A 143 -18.42 6.42 10.56
C SER A 143 -19.04 5.57 9.46
N MET A 144 -18.94 6.02 8.22
CA MET A 144 -19.42 5.29 7.04
C MET A 144 -18.65 3.99 6.81
N VAL A 145 -17.32 4.01 6.90
CA VAL A 145 -16.50 2.79 6.74
C VAL A 145 -16.83 1.77 7.83
N MET A 146 -17.04 2.21 9.07
CA MET A 146 -17.46 1.33 10.16
C MET A 146 -18.85 0.73 9.93
N ALA A 147 -19.84 1.56 9.56
CA ALA A 147 -21.18 1.08 9.24
C ALA A 147 -21.16 0.06 8.09
N ARG A 148 -20.33 0.29 7.07
CA ARG A 148 -20.16 -0.64 5.96
C ARG A 148 -19.51 -1.95 6.40
N ALA A 149 -18.52 -1.90 7.29
CA ALA A 149 -17.89 -3.10 7.82
C ALA A 149 -18.88 -3.97 8.59
N GLU A 150 -19.75 -3.35 9.39
CA GLU A 150 -20.82 -4.04 10.11
C GLU A 150 -21.84 -4.67 9.14
N GLU A 151 -22.31 -3.92 8.15
CA GLU A 151 -23.23 -4.43 7.11
C GLU A 151 -22.64 -5.65 6.39
N MET A 152 -21.36 -5.57 5.99
CA MET A 152 -20.70 -6.65 5.26
C MET A 152 -20.48 -7.88 6.14
N MET A 153 -20.17 -7.71 7.43
CA MET A 153 -20.10 -8.83 8.38
C MET A 153 -21.44 -9.57 8.48
N GLN A 154 -22.54 -8.84 8.63
CA GLN A 154 -23.89 -9.45 8.66
C GLN A 154 -24.20 -10.19 7.35
N LYS A 155 -23.80 -9.62 6.22
CA LYS A 155 -23.95 -10.25 4.90
C LYS A 155 -23.13 -11.54 4.80
N TYR A 156 -21.88 -11.54 5.27
CA TYR A 156 -21.04 -12.74 5.23
C TYR A 156 -21.55 -13.85 6.13
N GLU A 157 -22.05 -13.51 7.32
CA GLU A 157 -22.69 -14.47 8.22
C GLU A 157 -23.95 -15.09 7.56
N THR A 158 -24.76 -14.24 6.93
CA THR A 158 -25.96 -14.69 6.19
C THR A 158 -25.59 -15.68 5.08
N ILE A 159 -24.56 -15.37 4.29
CA ILE A 159 -24.08 -16.27 3.23
C ILE A 159 -23.54 -17.57 3.85
N PHE A 160 -22.79 -17.49 4.94
CA PHE A 160 -22.25 -18.66 5.61
C PHE A 160 -23.36 -19.62 6.09
N HIS A 161 -24.42 -19.09 6.69
CA HIS A 161 -25.57 -19.92 7.09
C HIS A 161 -26.31 -20.50 5.88
N ALA A 162 -26.51 -19.70 4.83
CA ALA A 162 -27.25 -20.09 3.65
C ALA A 162 -26.55 -21.16 2.81
N CYS A 163 -25.22 -21.09 2.63
CA CYS A 163 -24.49 -21.95 1.71
C CYS A 163 -23.09 -22.40 2.18
N GLY A 164 -22.70 -22.14 3.43
CA GLY A 164 -21.36 -22.41 3.94
C GLY A 164 -21.05 -23.89 4.21
N ASN A 165 -22.02 -24.80 4.13
CA ASN A 165 -21.79 -26.24 4.21
C ASN A 165 -22.86 -27.05 3.44
N ARG A 166 -22.60 -28.34 3.24
CA ARG A 166 -23.48 -29.25 2.49
C ARG A 166 -24.89 -29.42 3.07
N ASN A 167 -25.08 -29.14 4.36
CA ASN A 167 -26.36 -29.21 5.05
C ASN A 167 -27.05 -27.84 5.14
N SER A 168 -26.48 -26.79 4.55
CA SER A 168 -27.07 -25.45 4.58
C SER A 168 -28.34 -25.39 3.73
N PRO A 169 -29.33 -24.56 4.07
CA PRO A 169 -30.63 -24.51 3.40
C PRO A 169 -30.57 -24.23 1.89
N GLN A 170 -29.52 -23.51 1.45
CA GLN A 170 -29.31 -23.13 0.06
C GLN A 170 -28.01 -23.71 -0.50
N ALA A 171 -27.54 -24.84 0.04
CA ALA A 171 -26.32 -25.51 -0.43
C ALA A 171 -26.37 -25.84 -1.94
N GLY A 172 -27.55 -26.19 -2.46
CA GLY A 172 -27.78 -26.46 -3.88
C GLY A 172 -27.39 -25.30 -4.82
N LEU A 173 -27.52 -24.04 -4.38
CA LEU A 173 -27.15 -22.87 -5.19
C LEU A 173 -25.65 -22.84 -5.51
N VAL A 174 -24.81 -23.42 -4.65
CA VAL A 174 -23.36 -23.51 -4.89
C VAL A 174 -23.07 -24.45 -6.05
N TYR A 175 -23.79 -25.58 -6.11
CA TYR A 175 -23.69 -26.51 -7.22
C TYR A 175 -24.19 -25.86 -8.52
N ASP A 176 -25.36 -25.20 -8.48
CA ASP A 176 -25.94 -24.55 -9.66
C ASP A 176 -25.01 -23.47 -10.24
N TYR A 177 -24.36 -22.69 -9.37
CA TYR A 177 -23.42 -21.65 -9.78
C TYR A 177 -22.10 -22.20 -10.34
N MET A 178 -21.54 -23.23 -9.71
CA MET A 178 -20.22 -23.77 -10.08
C MET A 178 -20.29 -24.82 -11.20
N GLY A 179 -21.44 -25.45 -11.39
CA GLY A 179 -21.67 -26.49 -12.40
C GLY A 179 -20.59 -27.57 -12.37
N LYS A 180 -19.95 -27.79 -13.52
CA LYS A 180 -18.91 -28.82 -13.70
C LYS A 180 -17.64 -28.58 -12.84
N SER A 181 -17.45 -27.39 -12.30
CA SER A 181 -16.31 -27.05 -11.44
C SER A 181 -16.58 -27.30 -9.96
N PHE A 182 -17.80 -27.73 -9.60
CA PHE A 182 -18.15 -28.06 -8.22
C PHE A 182 -17.39 -29.28 -7.70
N ASN A 183 -16.93 -29.19 -6.47
CA ASN A 183 -16.46 -30.31 -5.66
C ASN A 183 -16.64 -30.02 -4.16
N ASP A 184 -16.51 -31.03 -3.30
CA ASP A 184 -16.70 -30.87 -1.85
C ASP A 184 -15.79 -29.80 -1.20
N ALA A 185 -14.62 -29.52 -1.81
CA ALA A 185 -13.74 -28.46 -1.34
C ALA A 185 -14.32 -27.04 -1.60
N SER A 186 -15.37 -26.92 -2.41
CA SER A 186 -16.05 -25.64 -2.70
C SER A 186 -16.66 -25.03 -1.46
N TYR A 187 -17.33 -25.83 -0.62
CA TYR A 187 -17.86 -25.35 0.66
C TYR A 187 -16.75 -24.89 1.61
N GLN A 188 -15.63 -25.60 1.64
CA GLN A 188 -14.47 -25.20 2.45
C GLN A 188 -13.87 -23.87 1.96
N LYS A 189 -13.78 -23.67 0.64
CA LYS A 189 -13.32 -22.40 0.05
C LYS A 189 -14.26 -21.24 0.40
N ILE A 190 -15.58 -21.45 0.29
CA ILE A 190 -16.59 -20.44 0.70
C ILE A 190 -16.41 -20.09 2.17
N LYS A 191 -16.33 -21.09 3.05
CA LYS A 191 -16.14 -20.88 4.49
C LYS A 191 -14.85 -20.10 4.79
N GLN A 192 -13.73 -20.47 4.17
CA GLN A 192 -12.45 -19.80 4.36
C GLN A 192 -12.51 -18.34 3.88
N GLU A 193 -13.12 -18.09 2.72
CA GLU A 193 -13.22 -16.76 2.15
C GLU A 193 -14.13 -15.84 2.99
N LEU A 194 -15.27 -16.35 3.45
CA LEU A 194 -16.16 -15.62 4.35
C LEU A 194 -15.48 -15.33 5.68
N ALA A 195 -14.80 -16.31 6.28
CA ALA A 195 -14.05 -16.11 7.53
C ALA A 195 -12.94 -15.07 7.37
N ARG A 196 -12.22 -15.10 6.25
CA ARG A 196 -11.18 -14.11 5.90
C ARG A 196 -11.79 -12.71 5.82
N LYS A 197 -12.87 -12.53 5.05
CA LYS A 197 -13.53 -11.23 4.86
C LYS A 197 -14.15 -10.70 6.15
N THR A 198 -14.80 -11.53 6.96
CA THR A 198 -15.29 -11.17 8.31
C THR A 198 -14.15 -10.72 9.23
N SER A 199 -13.01 -11.41 9.21
CA SER A 199 -11.82 -11.01 10.00
C SER A 199 -11.29 -9.63 9.58
N ILE A 200 -11.28 -9.35 8.27
CA ILE A 200 -10.87 -8.05 7.73
C ILE A 200 -11.84 -6.95 8.19
N CYS A 201 -13.15 -7.14 8.05
CA CYS A 201 -14.15 -6.17 8.51
C CYS A 201 -13.99 -5.86 10.00
N LYS A 202 -13.77 -6.88 10.85
CA LYS A 202 -13.55 -6.67 12.28
C LYS A 202 -12.29 -5.83 12.56
N LYS A 203 -11.18 -6.11 11.87
CA LYS A 203 -9.94 -5.30 11.99
C LYS A 203 -10.17 -3.85 11.57
N VAL A 204 -10.92 -3.63 10.50
CA VAL A 204 -11.28 -2.28 10.03
C VAL A 204 -12.10 -1.56 11.10
N MET A 205 -13.13 -2.19 11.67
CA MET A 205 -13.93 -1.61 12.74
C MET A 205 -13.09 -1.19 13.95
N ASP A 206 -12.24 -2.09 14.46
CA ASP A 206 -11.39 -1.82 15.62
C ASP A 206 -10.41 -0.67 15.37
N LEU A 207 -9.84 -0.61 14.17
CA LEU A 207 -8.90 0.43 13.77
C LEU A 207 -9.59 1.80 13.66
N TYR A 208 -10.77 1.85 13.04
CA TYR A 208 -11.47 3.10 12.76
C TYR A 208 -12.20 3.64 13.99
N ALA A 209 -12.68 2.76 14.88
CA ALA A 209 -13.22 3.17 16.18
C ALA A 209 -12.19 3.94 17.03
N LYS A 210 -10.90 3.54 16.97
CA LYS A 210 -9.81 4.28 17.62
C LYS A 210 -9.57 5.65 16.99
N ARG A 211 -9.80 5.78 15.67
CA ARG A 211 -9.57 7.02 14.91
C ARG A 211 -10.66 8.05 15.11
N ILE A 212 -11.93 7.64 15.14
CA ILE A 212 -13.06 8.53 15.48
C ILE A 212 -12.84 9.15 16.86
N LYS A 213 -12.49 8.33 17.86
CA LYS A 213 -12.16 8.80 19.22
C LYS A 213 -10.99 9.78 19.28
N GLY A 214 -10.09 9.73 18.30
CA GLY A 214 -8.95 10.64 18.18
C GLY A 214 -9.29 11.98 17.51
N ILE A 215 -10.40 12.07 16.76
CA ILE A 215 -10.89 13.33 16.18
C ILE A 215 -11.77 14.10 17.16
N SER A 216 -12.51 13.40 18.03
CA SER A 216 -13.40 14.03 19.03
C SER A 216 -12.69 14.57 20.29
N LYS A 217 -11.36 14.68 20.28
CA LYS A 217 -10.53 15.27 21.34
C LYS A 217 -9.82 16.50 20.83
#